data_AF-A0AA37P8K6-F1
#
_entry.id   AF-A0AA37P8K6-F1
#
_cell.length_a   1.000
_cell.length_b   1.000
_cell.length_c   1.000
_cell.angle_alpha   90.00
_cell.angle_beta   90.00
_cell.angle_gamma   90.00
#
_symmetry.space_group_name_H-M   'P 1'
#
loop_
_entity.id
_entity.type
_entity.pdbx_description
1 polymer ?
#
loop_
_entity_poly.entity_id
_entity_poly.type
_entity_poly.pdbx_seq_one_letter_code
_entity_poly.pdbx_strand_id
1 'polypeptide(L)'
;MFSWLNGLLVFVPVGLWAFLSDKAPLVVFITNGIAIVPLSSLLTAATEMIAEDAGDTVGALLNITLGNLVELILFVALKHKQVHVVQASILGSMLVNLLPILGAALCVNGVTHEDPVLNAVETQLLSCLLLVSVFVLLIPVSTIHSLHSPGFKLTDPRLPSIPHWTRLQGQMPRNYE
;
A
#
# COMPACT_ATOMS: atom_id res chain seq x y z
N MET A 1 -7.09 -24.38 -8.67
CA MET A 1 -6.11 -23.48 -9.35
C MET A 1 -6.81 -22.73 -10.47
N PHE A 2 -6.82 -21.40 -10.39
CA PHE A 2 -7.69 -20.50 -11.17
C PHE A 2 -7.29 -20.43 -12.65
N SER A 3 -8.02 -21.15 -13.52
CA SER A 3 -7.75 -21.19 -14.98
C SER A 3 -7.78 -19.82 -15.67
N TRP A 4 -8.54 -18.85 -15.14
CA TRP A 4 -8.64 -17.51 -15.72
C TRP A 4 -7.39 -16.65 -15.47
N LEU A 5 -6.84 -16.70 -14.25
CA LEU A 5 -5.61 -15.98 -13.90
C LEU A 5 -4.41 -16.52 -14.68
N ASN A 6 -4.37 -17.81 -14.96
CA ASN A 6 -3.30 -18.40 -15.78
C ASN A 6 -3.25 -17.80 -17.20
N GLY A 7 -4.37 -17.29 -17.73
CA GLY A 7 -4.37 -16.56 -19.01
C GLY A 7 -3.53 -15.28 -18.96
N LEU A 8 -3.47 -14.61 -17.80
CA LEU A 8 -2.67 -13.39 -17.62
C LEU A 8 -1.16 -13.67 -17.56
N LEU A 9 -0.72 -14.93 -17.40
CA LEU A 9 0.71 -15.27 -17.43
C LEU A 9 1.37 -14.90 -18.76
N VAL A 10 0.60 -14.78 -19.84
CA VAL A 10 1.11 -14.30 -21.14
C VAL A 10 1.71 -12.89 -21.03
N PHE A 11 1.27 -12.08 -20.06
CA PHE A 11 1.81 -10.74 -19.84
C PHE A 11 3.23 -10.75 -19.28
N VAL A 12 3.72 -11.88 -18.72
CA VAL A 12 5.10 -12.02 -18.25
C VAL A 12 6.11 -11.94 -19.41
N PRO A 13 6.06 -12.82 -20.43
CA PRO A 13 6.96 -12.71 -21.58
C PRO A 13 6.67 -11.45 -22.41
N VAL A 14 5.41 -10.99 -22.49
CA VAL A 14 5.06 -9.76 -23.21
C VAL A 14 5.65 -8.52 -22.54
N GLY A 15 5.61 -8.43 -21.21
CA GLY A 15 6.20 -7.32 -20.45
C GLY A 15 7.72 -7.29 -20.58
N LEU A 16 8.37 -8.47 -20.57
CA LEU A 16 9.80 -8.59 -20.82
C LEU A 16 10.16 -8.19 -22.26
N TRP A 17 9.40 -8.67 -23.25
CA TRP A 17 9.60 -8.29 -24.65
C TRP A 17 9.40 -6.78 -24.88
N ALA A 18 8.40 -6.18 -24.22
CA ALA A 18 8.14 -4.75 -24.30
C ALA A 18 9.30 -3.92 -23.73
N PHE A 19 9.90 -4.38 -22.62
CA PHE A 19 11.10 -3.77 -22.04
C PHE A 19 12.31 -3.90 -22.98
N LEU A 20 12.57 -5.10 -23.51
CA LEU A 20 13.71 -5.36 -24.41
C LEU A 20 13.59 -4.65 -25.77
N SER A 21 12.37 -4.33 -26.20
CA SER A 21 12.10 -3.65 -27.46
C SER A 21 11.97 -2.12 -27.32
N ASP A 22 12.41 -1.56 -26.19
CA ASP A 22 12.33 -0.13 -25.86
C ASP A 22 10.96 0.50 -26.16
N LYS A 23 9.88 -0.22 -25.81
CA LYS A 23 8.52 0.31 -25.96
C LYS A 23 8.28 1.45 -24.99
N ALA A 24 7.24 2.24 -25.26
CA ALA A 24 6.86 3.36 -24.42
C ALA A 24 6.79 2.94 -22.93
N PRO A 25 7.36 3.73 -22.00
CA PRO A 25 7.44 3.35 -20.57
C PRO A 25 6.09 2.99 -19.95
N LEU A 26 5.01 3.64 -20.40
CA LEU A 26 3.66 3.34 -19.96
C LEU A 26 3.21 1.92 -20.33
N VAL A 27 3.57 1.45 -21.53
CA VAL A 27 3.23 0.10 -21.99
C VAL A 27 4.00 -0.94 -21.18
N VAL A 28 5.29 -0.70 -20.95
CA VAL A 28 6.12 -1.57 -20.09
C VAL A 28 5.55 -1.62 -18.67
N PHE A 29 5.16 -0.48 -18.11
CA PHE A 29 4.56 -0.40 -16.78
C PHE A 29 3.25 -1.17 -16.68
N ILE A 30 2.30 -0.94 -17.60
CA ILE A 30 0.97 -1.59 -17.57
C ILE A 30 1.10 -3.09 -17.77
N THR A 31 1.89 -3.53 -18.75
CA THR A 31 2.07 -4.97 -19.05
C THR A 31 2.70 -5.72 -17.87
N ASN A 32 3.75 -5.16 -17.26
CA ASN A 32 4.34 -5.75 -16.05
C ASN A 32 3.40 -5.65 -14.84
N GLY A 33 2.62 -4.57 -14.71
CA GLY A 33 1.60 -4.43 -13.66
C GLY A 33 0.53 -5.53 -13.74
N ILE A 34 0.04 -5.83 -14.93
CA ILE A 34 -0.93 -6.94 -15.15
C ILE A 34 -0.27 -8.29 -14.85
N ALA A 35 1.00 -8.47 -15.24
CA ALA A 35 1.74 -9.70 -14.98
C ALA A 35 1.89 -10.01 -13.49
N ILE A 36 1.98 -9.00 -12.62
CA ILE A 36 2.09 -9.20 -11.16
C ILE A 36 0.86 -9.91 -10.58
N VAL A 37 -0.35 -9.69 -11.13
CA VAL A 37 -1.60 -10.26 -10.61
C VAL A 37 -1.58 -11.80 -10.57
N PRO A 38 -1.35 -12.54 -11.67
CA PRO A 38 -1.26 -13.98 -11.61
C PRO A 38 -0.02 -14.48 -10.86
N LEU A 39 1.12 -13.77 -10.93
CA LEU A 39 2.33 -14.12 -10.19
C LEU A 39 2.10 -14.10 -8.67
N SER A 40 1.39 -13.10 -8.17
CA SER A 40 1.00 -13.02 -6.77
C SER A 40 0.17 -14.23 -6.35
N SER A 41 -0.79 -14.65 -7.17
CA SER A 41 -1.60 -15.84 -6.86
C SER A 41 -0.78 -17.14 -6.82
N LEU A 42 0.19 -17.29 -7.74
CA LEU A 42 1.08 -18.46 -7.79
C LEU A 42 2.01 -18.48 -6.59
N LEU A 43 2.55 -17.33 -6.21
CA LEU A 43 3.37 -17.18 -5.03
C LEU A 43 2.58 -17.52 -3.76
N THR A 44 1.35 -17.03 -3.61
CA THR A 44 0.49 -17.35 -2.46
C THR A 44 0.25 -18.86 -2.38
N ALA A 45 -0.11 -19.51 -3.48
CA ALA A 45 -0.33 -20.95 -3.51
C ALA A 45 0.95 -21.74 -3.15
N ALA A 46 2.11 -21.32 -3.68
CA ALA A 46 3.39 -21.94 -3.31
C ALA A 46 3.72 -21.71 -1.82
N THR A 47 3.41 -20.51 -1.31
CA THR A 47 3.64 -20.16 0.10
C THR A 47 2.77 -21.00 1.03
N GLU A 48 1.51 -21.22 0.68
CA GLU A 48 0.57 -22.02 1.45
C GLU A 48 1.04 -23.47 1.56
N MET A 49 1.49 -24.07 0.46
CA MET A 49 2.10 -25.41 0.47
C MET A 49 3.34 -25.50 1.36
N ILE A 50 4.18 -24.46 1.36
CA ILE A 50 5.38 -24.42 2.23
C ILE A 50 4.98 -24.20 3.69
N ALA A 51 3.97 -23.37 3.95
CA ALA A 51 3.49 -23.06 5.29
C ALA A 51 2.85 -24.27 5.98
N GLU A 52 2.12 -25.10 5.23
CA GLU A 52 1.54 -26.36 5.71
C GLU A 52 2.61 -27.32 6.25
N ASP A 53 3.75 -27.43 5.55
CA ASP A 53 4.86 -28.31 5.96
C ASP A 53 5.79 -27.67 7.02
N ALA A 54 5.82 -26.33 7.13
CA ALA A 54 6.76 -25.60 8.00
C ALA A 54 6.26 -25.39 9.44
N GLY A 55 4.97 -25.63 9.71
CA GLY A 55 4.33 -25.48 11.02
C GLY A 55 3.87 -24.07 11.35
N ASP A 56 2.96 -23.94 12.34
CA ASP A 56 2.14 -22.74 12.61
C ASP A 56 2.93 -21.43 12.70
N THR A 57 4.03 -21.39 13.44
CA THR A 57 4.83 -20.17 13.63
C THR A 57 5.50 -19.72 12.34
N VAL A 58 6.06 -20.66 11.56
CA VAL A 58 6.74 -20.33 10.30
C VAL A 58 5.72 -20.00 9.22
N GLY A 59 4.60 -20.73 9.17
CA GLY A 59 3.48 -20.42 8.29
C GLY A 59 2.89 -19.03 8.54
N ALA A 60 2.72 -18.63 9.80
CA ALA A 60 2.27 -17.29 10.16
C ALA A 60 3.26 -16.21 9.68
N LEU A 61 4.58 -16.43 9.84
CA LEU A 61 5.60 -15.50 9.37
C LEU A 61 5.61 -15.39 7.84
N LEU A 62 5.47 -16.51 7.14
CA LEU A 62 5.36 -16.56 5.68
C LEU A 62 4.14 -15.79 5.17
N ASN A 63 2.99 -15.95 5.83
CA ASN A 63 1.78 -15.22 5.45
C ASN A 63 1.95 -13.70 5.63
N ILE A 64 2.54 -13.26 6.75
CA ILE A 64 2.76 -11.83 7.01
C ILE A 64 3.74 -11.22 5.99
N THR A 65 4.83 -11.94 5.69
CA THR A 65 5.91 -11.43 4.82
C THR A 65 5.56 -11.56 3.34
N LEU A 66 5.19 -12.76 2.89
CA LEU A 66 4.90 -13.03 1.48
C LEU A 66 3.52 -12.53 1.05
N GLY A 67 2.56 -12.44 1.97
CA GLY A 67 1.27 -11.82 1.73
C GLY A 67 1.36 -10.32 1.40
N ASN A 68 2.44 -9.65 1.85
CA ASN A 68 2.76 -8.25 1.53
C ASN A 68 4.06 -8.15 0.70
N LEU A 69 4.41 -9.18 -0.08
CA LEU A 69 5.70 -9.22 -0.79
C LEU A 69 5.81 -8.11 -1.82
N VAL A 70 4.72 -7.80 -2.54
CA VAL A 70 4.74 -6.80 -3.62
C VAL A 70 5.10 -5.43 -3.04
N GLU A 71 4.54 -5.08 -1.89
CA GLU A 71 4.86 -3.87 -1.14
C GLU A 71 6.32 -3.86 -0.67
N LEU A 72 6.82 -4.99 -0.16
CA LEU A 72 8.21 -5.12 0.27
C LEU A 72 9.19 -4.95 -0.91
N ILE A 73 8.86 -5.49 -2.08
CA ILE A 73 9.66 -5.32 -3.31
C ILE A 73 9.65 -3.85 -3.74
N LEU A 74 8.50 -3.16 -3.68
CA LEU A 74 8.41 -1.73 -3.99
C LEU A 74 9.26 -0.87 -3.06
N PHE A 75 9.51 -1.31 -1.82
CA PHE A 75 10.43 -0.63 -0.91
C PHE A 75 11.88 -0.53 -1.45
N VAL A 76 12.30 -1.46 -2.32
CA VAL A 76 13.60 -1.41 -3.01
C VAL A 76 13.73 -0.15 -3.88
N ALA A 77 12.62 0.42 -4.36
CA ALA A 77 12.61 1.67 -5.12
C ALA A 77 13.19 2.86 -4.32
N LEU A 78 13.25 2.78 -2.99
CA LEU A 78 13.98 3.76 -2.17
C LEU A 78 15.47 3.83 -2.52
N LYS A 79 16.09 2.72 -2.93
CA LYS A 79 17.49 2.72 -3.40
C LYS A 79 17.68 3.59 -4.64
N HIS A 80 16.64 3.75 -5.45
CA HIS A 80 16.60 4.62 -6.61
C HIS A 80 16.05 6.02 -6.30
N LYS A 81 15.99 6.42 -5.03
CA LYS A 81 15.46 7.72 -4.55
C LYS A 81 13.99 7.97 -4.92
N GLN A 82 13.22 6.94 -5.23
CA GLN A 82 11.80 7.04 -5.58
C GLN A 82 10.89 7.11 -4.33
N VAL A 83 11.13 8.10 -3.47
CA VAL A 83 10.44 8.23 -2.17
C VAL A 83 8.93 8.40 -2.36
N HIS A 84 8.51 9.20 -3.34
CA HIS A 84 7.10 9.44 -3.63
C HIS A 84 6.35 8.18 -4.05
N VAL A 85 6.98 7.30 -4.83
CA VAL A 85 6.38 6.04 -5.27
C VAL A 85 6.15 5.12 -4.07
N VAL A 86 7.13 5.04 -3.18
CA VAL A 86 7.05 4.19 -1.98
C VAL A 86 6.00 4.72 -1.01
N GLN A 87 5.96 6.03 -0.76
CA GLN A 87 4.91 6.67 0.03
C GLN A 87 3.52 6.39 -0.54
N ALA A 88 3.33 6.59 -1.85
CA ALA A 88 2.07 6.32 -2.51
C ALA A 88 1.67 4.83 -2.42
N SER A 89 2.63 3.92 -2.55
CA SER A 89 2.37 2.47 -2.45
C SER A 89 1.93 2.02 -1.06
N ILE A 90 2.53 2.58 0.01
CA ILE A 90 2.16 2.24 1.39
C ILE A 90 0.76 2.76 1.70
N LEU A 91 0.46 4.01 1.34
CA LEU A 91 -0.88 4.59 1.49
C LEU A 91 -1.91 3.79 0.68
N GLY A 92 -1.56 3.44 -0.57
CA GLY A 92 -2.40 2.64 -1.45
C GLY A 92 -2.71 1.25 -0.90
N SER A 93 -1.71 0.53 -0.37
CA SER A 93 -1.89 -0.80 0.23
C SER A 93 -2.80 -0.75 1.46
N MET A 94 -2.63 0.24 2.34
CA MET A 94 -3.55 0.44 3.47
C MET A 94 -4.99 0.69 3.01
N LEU A 95 -5.19 1.53 1.99
CA LEU A 95 -6.53 1.82 1.45
C LEU A 95 -7.16 0.57 0.83
N VAL A 96 -6.43 -0.18 0.00
CA VAL A 96 -6.95 -1.38 -0.69
C VAL A 96 -7.21 -2.53 0.28
N ASN A 97 -6.49 -2.62 1.39
CA ASN A 97 -6.70 -3.66 2.40
C ASN A 97 -7.89 -3.39 3.32
N LEU A 98 -8.30 -2.13 3.48
CA LEU A 98 -9.33 -1.76 4.46
C LEU A 98 -10.62 -1.24 3.82
N LEU A 99 -10.51 -0.38 2.81
CA LEU A 99 -11.65 0.35 2.26
C LEU A 99 -12.57 -0.50 1.38
N PRO A 100 -12.07 -1.34 0.46
CA PRO A 100 -12.92 -2.21 -0.37
C PRO A 100 -13.66 -3.26 0.45
N ILE A 101 -13.00 -3.89 1.42
CA ILE A 101 -13.61 -4.92 2.28
C ILE A 101 -14.69 -4.29 3.16
N LEU A 102 -14.38 -3.16 3.82
CA LEU A 102 -15.38 -2.44 4.60
C LEU A 102 -16.54 -1.95 3.73
N GLY A 103 -16.24 -1.32 2.59
CA GLY A 103 -17.25 -0.78 1.68
C GLY A 103 -18.19 -1.87 1.17
N ALA A 104 -17.64 -3.01 0.74
CA ALA A 104 -18.44 -4.17 0.34
C ALA A 104 -19.28 -4.72 1.49
N ALA A 105 -18.71 -4.84 2.69
CA ALA A 105 -19.44 -5.28 3.87
C ALA A 105 -20.62 -4.34 4.18
N LEU A 106 -20.42 -3.02 4.15
CA LEU A 106 -21.50 -2.05 4.37
C LEU A 106 -22.56 -2.12 3.25
N CYS A 107 -22.16 -2.28 1.99
CA CYS A 107 -23.11 -2.46 0.89
C CYS A 107 -23.95 -3.72 1.07
N VAL A 108 -23.34 -4.86 1.43
CA VAL A 108 -24.05 -6.12 1.67
C VAL A 108 -24.97 -6.00 2.87
N ASN A 109 -24.51 -5.44 3.98
CA ASN A 109 -25.33 -5.21 5.18
C ASN A 109 -26.48 -4.23 4.90
N GLY A 110 -26.31 -3.25 4.01
CA GLY A 110 -27.36 -2.30 3.65
C GLY A 110 -28.43 -2.86 2.70
N VAL A 111 -28.12 -3.92 1.95
CA VAL A 111 -29.07 -4.58 1.00
C VAL A 111 -29.74 -5.80 1.64
N THR A 112 -29.12 -6.40 2.66
CA THR A 112 -29.64 -7.57 3.36
C THR A 112 -30.66 -7.13 4.41
N HIS A 113 -31.88 -7.63 4.33
CA HIS A 113 -32.96 -7.33 5.29
C HIS A 113 -32.98 -8.29 6.50
N GLU A 114 -32.01 -9.18 6.63
CA GLU A 114 -31.87 -10.07 7.77
C GLU A 114 -31.05 -9.41 8.87
N ASP A 115 -31.47 -9.56 10.13
CA ASP A 115 -30.69 -9.10 11.27
C ASP A 115 -29.35 -9.86 11.31
N PRO A 116 -28.21 -9.19 11.10
CA PRO A 116 -26.92 -9.88 11.11
C PRO A 116 -26.66 -10.42 12.52
N VAL A 117 -26.36 -11.71 12.65
CA VAL A 117 -25.89 -12.30 13.91
C VAL A 117 -24.45 -11.86 14.13
N LEU A 118 -24.29 -10.63 14.59
CA LEU A 118 -23.02 -9.94 14.64
C LEU A 118 -22.40 -10.08 16.04
N ASN A 119 -21.16 -10.58 16.10
CA ASN A 119 -20.41 -10.52 17.34
C ASN A 119 -20.00 -9.07 17.60
N ALA A 120 -20.65 -8.45 18.59
CA ALA A 120 -20.43 -7.05 18.96
C ALA A 120 -18.96 -6.77 19.29
N VAL A 121 -18.25 -7.73 19.89
CA VAL A 121 -16.83 -7.58 20.25
C VAL A 121 -15.95 -7.52 19.01
N GLU A 122 -16.13 -8.46 18.07
CA GLU A 122 -15.33 -8.52 16.83
C GLU A 122 -15.58 -7.30 15.94
N THR A 123 -16.84 -6.89 15.80
CA THR A 123 -17.18 -5.71 15.00
C THR A 123 -16.61 -4.43 15.62
N GLN A 124 -16.64 -4.31 16.94
CA GLN A 124 -16.03 -3.17 17.62
C GLN A 124 -14.51 -3.16 17.45
N LEU A 125 -13.84 -4.32 17.54
CA LEU A 125 -12.41 -4.43 17.27
C LEU A 125 -12.06 -4.01 15.84
N LEU A 126 -12.80 -4.51 14.83
CA LEU A 126 -12.60 -4.15 13.43
C LEU A 126 -12.86 -2.66 13.17
N SER A 127 -13.90 -2.08 13.79
CA SER A 127 -14.21 -0.66 13.69
C SER A 127 -13.11 0.22 14.31
N CYS A 128 -12.57 -0.19 15.46
CA CYS A 128 -11.44 0.48 16.09
C CYS A 128 -10.17 0.41 15.23
N LEU A 129 -9.86 -0.74 14.63
CA LEU A 129 -8.70 -0.91 13.75
C LEU A 129 -8.82 -0.04 12.49
N LEU A 130 -10.02 0.05 11.92
CA LEU A 130 -10.28 0.92 10.78
C LEU A 130 -10.08 2.39 11.15
N LEU A 131 -10.65 2.83 12.27
CA LEU A 131 -10.51 4.20 12.77
C LEU A 131 -9.03 4.53 13.03
N VAL A 132 -8.29 3.63 13.68
CA VAL A 132 -6.83 3.78 13.89
C VAL A 132 -6.10 3.94 12.57
N SER A 133 -6.40 3.12 11.56
CA SER A 133 -5.78 3.24 10.24
C SER A 133 -6.05 4.61 9.60
N VAL A 134 -7.30 5.09 9.64
CA VAL A 134 -7.65 6.42 9.10
C VAL A 134 -6.89 7.53 9.82
N PHE A 135 -6.76 7.47 11.15
CA PHE A 135 -5.97 8.46 11.90
C PHE A 135 -4.48 8.40 11.55
N VAL A 136 -3.91 7.20 11.39
CA VAL A 136 -2.51 7.01 10.96
C VAL A 136 -2.26 7.63 9.58
N LEU A 137 -3.25 7.60 8.68
CA LEU A 137 -3.16 8.25 7.37
C LEU A 137 -3.34 9.78 7.46
N LEU A 138 -4.30 10.26 8.25
CA LEU A 138 -4.64 11.69 8.33
C LEU A 138 -3.58 12.55 9.01
N ILE A 139 -2.90 12.05 10.04
CA ILE A 139 -1.86 12.81 10.76
C ILE A 139 -0.71 13.26 9.82
N PRO A 140 -0.03 12.37 9.07
CA PRO A 140 1.04 12.80 8.16
C PRO A 140 0.52 13.65 6.99
N VAL A 141 -0.67 13.35 6.46
CA VAL A 141 -1.25 14.13 5.35
C VAL A 141 -1.57 15.56 5.78
N SER A 142 -2.21 15.74 6.94
CA SER A 142 -2.57 17.06 7.47
C SER A 142 -1.35 17.90 7.84
N THR A 143 -0.31 17.29 8.41
CA THR A 143 0.94 17.98 8.74
C THR A 143 1.67 18.44 7.48
N ILE A 144 1.80 17.60 6.45
CA ILE A 144 2.39 18.00 5.16
C ILE A 144 1.59 19.13 4.51
N HIS A 145 0.25 19.03 4.50
CA HIS A 145 -0.61 20.08 3.94
C HIS A 145 -0.48 21.41 4.68
N SER A 146 -0.41 21.37 6.02
CA SER A 146 -0.23 22.56 6.86
C SER A 146 1.13 23.23 6.61
N LEU A 147 2.18 22.44 6.41
CA LEU A 147 3.53 22.95 6.10
C LEU A 147 3.63 23.56 4.68
N HIS A 148 2.82 23.11 3.72
CA HIS A 148 2.80 23.62 2.35
C HIS A 148 1.83 24.80 2.16
N SER A 149 1.00 25.10 3.14
CA SER A 149 -0.01 26.17 3.05
C SER A 149 0.68 27.55 2.94
N PRO A 150 0.35 28.40 1.94
CA PRO A 150 1.05 29.66 1.67
C PRO A 150 0.96 30.73 2.78
N GLY A 151 0.17 30.48 3.84
CA GLY A 151 0.08 31.30 5.05
C GLY A 151 0.95 30.83 6.22
N PHE A 152 1.56 29.63 6.15
CA PHE A 152 2.43 29.12 7.20
C PHE A 152 3.85 29.70 7.03
N LYS A 153 4.08 30.87 7.62
CA LYS A 153 5.42 31.42 7.75
C LYS A 153 6.05 30.89 9.04
N LEU A 154 7.21 30.26 8.94
CA LEU A 154 8.06 29.88 10.10
C LEU A 154 8.50 31.09 10.96
N THR A 155 8.10 32.30 10.58
CA THR A 155 8.29 33.58 11.27
C THR A 155 7.01 34.12 11.92
N ASP A 156 5.89 33.37 11.94
CA ASP A 156 4.68 33.78 12.65
C ASP A 156 4.93 33.81 14.17
N PRO A 157 4.81 34.99 14.84
CA PRO A 157 5.04 35.14 16.28
C PRO A 157 4.05 34.37 17.16
N ARG A 158 3.01 33.76 16.59
CA ARG A 158 2.04 32.91 17.30
C ARG A 158 2.47 31.44 17.40
N LEU A 159 3.55 31.04 16.72
CA LEU A 159 4.06 29.68 16.79
C LEU A 159 4.93 29.49 18.04
N PRO A 160 4.79 28.35 18.76
CA PRO A 160 5.74 28.01 19.82
C PRO A 160 7.16 27.95 19.25
N SER A 161 8.14 28.43 20.02
CA SER A 161 9.54 28.53 19.59
C SER A 161 10.06 27.18 19.07
N ILE A 162 10.08 27.07 17.75
CA ILE A 162 10.45 25.83 17.07
C ILE A 162 11.94 25.56 17.31
N PRO A 163 12.34 24.32 17.64
CA PRO A 163 13.74 23.99 17.84
C PRO A 163 14.60 24.30 16.61
N HIS A 164 15.81 24.83 16.83
CA HIS A 164 16.67 25.42 15.80
C HIS A 164 16.99 24.49 14.59
N TRP A 165 16.96 23.16 14.76
CA TRP A 165 17.19 22.20 13.67
C TRP A 165 16.10 22.21 12.58
N THR A 166 14.89 22.67 12.88
CA THR A 166 13.80 22.80 11.87
C THR A 166 14.05 23.94 10.88
N ARG A 167 14.76 25.01 11.30
CA ARG A 167 15.17 26.10 10.41
C ARG A 167 16.20 25.67 9.37
N LEU A 168 17.01 24.66 9.68
CA LEU A 168 18.06 24.16 8.79
C LEU A 168 17.51 23.32 7.63
N GLN A 169 16.35 22.69 7.80
CA GLN A 169 15.73 21.89 6.74
C GLN A 169 15.12 22.74 5.61
N GLY A 170 14.65 23.96 5.92
CA GLY A 170 14.16 24.93 4.92
C GLY A 170 15.26 25.69 4.16
N GLN A 171 16.52 25.56 4.57
CA GLN A 171 17.68 26.21 3.93
C GLN A 171 18.53 25.24 3.08
N MET A 172 18.11 23.98 2.94
CA MET A 172 18.78 23.05 2.04
C MET A 172 18.62 23.54 0.59
N PRO A 173 19.72 23.84 -0.13
CA PRO A 173 19.64 24.25 -1.53
C PRO A 173 18.97 23.16 -2.35
N ARG A 174 18.00 23.57 -3.17
CA ARG A 174 17.18 22.72 -4.04
C ARG A 174 17.99 22.26 -5.26
N ASN A 175 19.18 21.72 -5.04
CA ASN A 175 20.13 21.35 -6.08
C ASN A 175 20.23 19.81 -6.18
N TYR A 176 19.14 19.17 -6.60
CA TYR A 176 19.15 17.81 -7.14
C TYR A 176 18.09 17.75 -8.25
N GLU A 177 18.39 18.45 -9.35
CA GLU A 177 17.87 18.07 -10.68
C GLU A 177 18.59 16.80 -11.17
#